data_AF-A0A3D1YX87-F1
#
_entry.id   AF-A0A3D1YX87-F1
#
_cell.length_a   1.000
_cell.length_b   1.000
_cell.length_c   1.000
_cell.angle_alpha   90.00
_cell.angle_beta   90.00
_cell.angle_gamma   90.00
#
_symmetry.space_group_name_H-M   'P 1'
#
loop_
_entity.id
_entity.type
_entity.pdbx_description
1 polymer ?
#
loop_
_entity_poly.entity_id
_entity_poly.type
_entity_poly.pdbx_seq_one_letter_code
_entity_poly.pdbx_strand_id
1 'polypeptide(L)' 'MISVDDFETRAAVLEDRELVEIYLERRETPSIVGNVYLGRVKDILPGMQAAFVDI' A
#
# COMPACT_ATOMS: atom_id res chain seq x y z
N MET A 1 -12.46 10.58 -11.72
CA MET A 1 -11.62 10.42 -12.93
C MET A 1 -10.38 9.62 -12.54
N ILE A 2 -9.92 8.69 -13.39
CA ILE A 2 -8.66 7.94 -13.18
C ILE A 2 -7.78 8.16 -14.41
N SER A 3 -6.51 8.48 -14.21
CA SER A 3 -5.49 8.62 -15.26
C SER A 3 -4.25 7.83 -14.86
N VAL A 4 -3.70 7.06 -15.79
CA VAL A 4 -2.51 6.22 -15.59
C VAL A 4 -1.46 6.64 -16.61
N ASP A 5 -0.24 6.94 -16.13
CA ASP A 5 0.93 7.27 -16.95
C ASP A 5 2.10 6.33 -16.60
N ASP A 6 3.22 6.44 -17.32
CA ASP A 6 4.39 5.59 -17.13
C ASP A 6 5.01 5.73 -15.73
N PHE A 7 4.82 6.86 -15.04
CA PHE A 7 5.46 7.15 -13.75
C PHE A 7 4.49 7.28 -12.58
N GLU A 8 3.19 7.46 -12.83
CA GLU A 8 2.21 7.74 -11.78
C GLU A 8 0.77 7.38 -12.16
N THR A 9 -0.01 7.08 -11.13
CA THR A 9 -1.45 6.90 -11.16
C THR A 9 -2.11 8.07 -10.45
N ARG A 10 -3.10 8.69 -11.10
CA ARG A 10 -3.89 9.80 -10.57
C ARG A 10 -5.35 9.36 -10.44
N ALA A 11 -5.94 9.56 -9.27
CA ALA A 11 -7.37 9.43 -9.06
C ALA A 11 -7.93 10.74 -8.53
N ALA A 12 -8.94 11.30 -9.20
CA ALA A 12 -9.60 12.53 -8.80
C ALA A 12 -11.08 12.27 -8.48
N VAL A 13 -11.53 12.78 -7.33
CA VAL A 13 -12.93 12.80 -6.90
C VAL A 13 -13.52 14.13 -7.32
N LEU A 14 -14.66 14.08 -8.00
CA LEU A 14 -15.40 15.26 -8.46
C LEU A 14 -16.80 15.25 -7.84
N GLU A 15 -17.24 16.38 -7.31
CA GLU A 15 -18.62 16.64 -6.89
C GLU A 15 -19.13 17.83 -7.70
N ASP A 16 -20.31 17.72 -8.31
CA ASP A 16 -20.90 18.76 -9.17
C ASP A 16 -19.96 19.30 -10.28
N ARG A 17 -19.04 18.45 -10.75
CA ARG A 17 -17.96 18.76 -11.72
C ARG A 17 -16.86 19.66 -11.17
N GLU A 18 -16.87 19.97 -9.88
CA GLU A 18 -15.77 20.62 -9.18
C GLU A 18 -14.82 19.56 -8.58
N LEU A 19 -13.52 19.84 -8.62
CA LEU A 19 -12.50 18.97 -8.04
C LEU A 19 -12.50 19.13 -6.52
N VAL A 20 -12.83 18.05 -5.81
CA VAL A 20 -12.85 18.04 -4.34
C VAL A 20 -11.62 17.37 -3.76
N GLU A 21 -11.10 16.32 -4.41
CA GLU A 21 -9.94 15.60 -3.91
C GLU A 21 -9.12 14.96 -5.05
N ILE A 22 -7.80 14.88 -4.88
CA ILE A 22 -6.88 14.21 -5.80
C ILE A 22 -5.89 13.32 -5.05
N TYR A 23 -5.79 12.09 -5.50
CA TYR A 23 -4.82 11.08 -5.07
C TYR A 23 -3.77 10.92 -6.16
N LEU A 24 -2.50 11.02 -5.78
CA LEU A 24 -1.35 10.81 -6.67
C LEU A 24 -0.49 9.69 -6.10
N GLU A 25 -0.46 8.56 -6.79
CA GLU A 25 0.41 7.44 -6.47
C GLU A 25 1.54 7.38 -7.50
N ARG A 26 2.77 7.65 -7.08
CA ARG A 26 3.95 7.50 -7.93
C ARG A 26 4.39 6.04 -7.92
N ARG A 27 4.97 5.56 -9.01
CA ARG A 27 5.62 4.23 -9.12
C ARG A 27 6.91 4.09 -8.27
N GLU A 28 6.99 4.80 -7.14
CA GLU A 28 7.96 4.49 -6.09
C GLU A 28 7.60 3.13 -5.46
N THR A 29 8.49 2.57 -4.65
CA THR A 29 8.26 1.27 -4.00
C THR A 29 6.89 1.27 -3.33
N PRO A 30 5.93 0.44 -3.76
CA PRO A 30 4.58 0.46 -3.22
C PRO A 30 4.65 0.21 -1.71
N SER A 31 3.85 0.96 -0.96
CA SER A 31 3.78 0.78 0.49
C SER A 31 3.36 -0.65 0.80
N ILE A 32 4.10 -1.32 1.67
CA ILE A 32 3.71 -2.62 2.23
C ILE A 32 2.78 -2.47 3.44
N VAL A 33 2.55 -1.24 3.90
CA VAL A 33 1.74 -0.96 5.09
C VAL A 33 0.28 -1.29 4.78
N GLY A 34 -0.35 -2.08 5.65
CA GLY A 34 -1.76 -2.49 5.52
C GLY A 34 -1.97 -3.75 4.68
N ASN A 35 -0.93 -4.27 4.03
CA ASN A 35 -1.02 -5.55 3.34
C ASN A 35 -1.21 -6.69 4.36
N VAL A 36 -1.99 -7.70 3.96
CA VAL A 36 -2.23 -8.92 4.74
C VAL A 36 -1.70 -10.09 3.94
N TYR A 37 -0.82 -10.88 4.56
CA TYR A 37 -0.15 -12.02 3.94
C TYR A 37 -0.43 -13.30 4.72
N LEU A 38 -0.46 -14.43 4.02
CA LEU A 38 -0.42 -15.76 4.65
C LEU A 38 1.05 -16.18 4.78
N GLY A 39 1.60 -16.07 5.99
CA GLY A 39 3.00 -16.41 6.26
C GLY A 39 3.20 -17.75 6.98
N ARG A 40 4.42 -18.29 6.91
CA ARG A 40 4.85 -19.47 7.69
C ARG A 40 5.85 -19.06 8.77
N VAL A 41 5.62 -19.47 10.01
CA VAL A 41 6.56 -19.23 11.11
C VAL A 41 7.84 -20.03 10.88
N LYS A 42 8.97 -19.34 10.89
CA LYS A 42 10.31 -19.91 10.69
C LYS A 42 11.02 -20.18 12.01
N ASP A 43 11.06 -19.17 12.89
CA ASP A 43 11.76 -19.22 14.18
C ASP A 43 10.99 -18.45 15.26
N ILE A 44 11.15 -18.85 16.53
CA ILE A 44 10.53 -18.20 17.70
C ILE A 44 11.64 -17.75 18.66
N LEU A 45 11.55 -16.52 19.16
CA LEU A 45 12.46 -15.92 20.14
C LEU A 45 11.72 -15.62 21.46
N PRO A 46 11.65 -16.56 22.42
CA PRO A 46 10.84 -16.42 23.63
C PRO A 46 11.26 -15.24 24.52
N GLY A 47 12.57 -14.97 24.61
CA GLY A 47 13.10 -13.88 25.44
C GLY A 47 12.77 -12.47 24.92
N MET A 48 12.38 -12.35 23.66
CA MET A 48 11.91 -11.09 23.05
C MET A 48 10.41 -11.09 22.79
N GLN A 49 9.71 -12.18 23.13
CA GLN A 49 8.30 -12.41 22.80
C GLN A 49 8.00 -12.15 21.31
N ALA A 50 8.89 -12.62 20.42
CA ALA A 50 8.83 -12.37 18.97
C ALA A 50 9.01 -13.66 18.15
N ALA A 51 8.63 -13.63 16.88
CA ALA A 51 8.84 -14.72 15.92
C ALA A 51 9.17 -14.17 14.52
N PHE A 52 9.96 -14.91 13.76
CA PHE A 52 10.21 -14.63 12.34
C PHE A 52 9.22 -15.41 11.48
N VAL A 53 8.65 -14.72 10.48
CA VAL A 53 7.64 -15.26 9.56
C VAL A 53 8.10 -15.00 8.13
N ASP A 54 8.11 -16.04 7.30
CA ASP A 54 8.29 -15.92 5.86
C ASP A 54 6.93 -15.60 5.22
N ILE A 55 6.83 -14.48 4.48
CA ILE A 55 5.63 -13.98 3.79
C ILE A 55 5.84 -13.87 2.28
#